data_AF-A0A9W6MY71-F1
#
_entry.id   AF-A0A9W6MY71-F1
#
_cell.length_a   1.000
_cell.length_b   1.000
_cell.length_c   1.000
_cell.angle_alpha   90.00
_cell.angle_beta   90.00
_cell.angle_gamma   90.00
#
_symmetry.space_group_name_H-M   'P 1'
#
loop_
_entity.id
_entity.type
_entity.pdbx_description
1 polymer ?
#
loop_
_entity_poly.entity_id
_entity_poly.type
_entity_poly.pdbx_seq_one_letter_code
_entity_poly.pdbx_strand_id
1 'polypeptide(L)' 'MPSLIRLLVILGILGGIGYGTLWAFANLVQPQTREMSIVVPPDRFAK' A
#
# COMPACT_ATOMS: atom_id res chain seq x y z
N MET A 1 -32.27 -10.25 -18.81
CA MET A 1 -32.01 -8.88 -18.32
C MET A 1 -30.50 -8.71 -18.11
N PRO A 2 -29.80 -7.96 -18.98
CA PRO A 2 -28.33 -7.90 -19.03
C PRO A 2 -27.65 -7.06 -17.93
N SER A 3 -28.39 -6.54 -16.95
CA SER A 3 -27.86 -5.64 -15.91
C SER A 3 -27.01 -6.36 -14.85
N LEU A 4 -27.38 -7.57 -14.43
CA LEU A 4 -26.65 -8.33 -13.41
C LEU A 4 -25.25 -8.74 -13.86
N ILE A 5 -25.12 -9.23 -15.10
CA ILE A 5 -23.81 -9.62 -15.65
C ILE A 5 -22.90 -8.38 -15.75
N ARG A 6 -23.43 -7.24 -16.19
CA ARG A 6 -22.67 -5.98 -16.24
C ARG A 6 -22.18 -5.56 -14.86
N LEU A 7 -23.02 -5.69 -13.83
CA LEU A 7 -22.63 -5.40 -12.44
C LEU A 7 -21.49 -6.31 -11.98
N LEU A 8 -21.58 -7.62 -12.22
CA LEU A 8 -20.53 -8.56 -11.84
C LEU A 8 -19.22 -8.31 -12.58
N VAL A 9 -19.27 -7.95 -13.86
CA VAL A 9 -18.08 -7.57 -14.63
C VAL A 9 -17.41 -6.34 -14.03
N ILE A 10 -18.18 -5.31 -13.66
CA ILE A 10 -17.64 -4.11 -13.01
C ILE A 10 -16.99 -4.45 -11.67
N LEU A 11 -17.65 -5.27 -10.84
CA LEU A 11 -17.08 -5.71 -9.56
C LEU A 11 -15.83 -6.56 -9.75
N GLY A 12 -15.80 -7.44 -10.76
CA GLY A 12 -14.63 -8.24 -11.08
C GLY A 12 -13.43 -7.38 -11.50
N ILE A 13 -13.67 -6.34 -12.30
CA ILE A 13 -12.64 -5.38 -12.70
C ILE A 13 -12.14 -4.60 -11.47
N LEU A 14 -13.05 -4.04 -10.66
CA LEU A 14 -12.67 -3.27 -9.47
C LEU A 14 -11.91 -4.14 -8.44
N GLY A 15 -12.39 -5.36 -8.20
CA GLY A 15 -11.72 -6.32 -7.33
C GLY A 15 -10.36 -6.74 -7.87
N GLY A 16 -10.26 -6.99 -9.18
CA GLY A 16 -9.00 -7.33 -9.84
C GLY A 16 -7.98 -6.21 -9.76
N ILE A 17 -8.39 -4.94 -9.96
CA ILE A 17 -7.50 -3.78 -9.83
C ILE A 17 -7.09 -3.59 -8.36
N GLY A 18 -8.04 -3.65 -7.43
CA GLY A 18 -7.76 -3.48 -5.99
C GLY A 18 -6.79 -4.55 -5.47
N TYR A 19 -7.08 -5.82 -5.73
CA TYR A 19 -6.20 -6.92 -5.32
C TYR A 19 -4.87 -6.91 -6.09
N GLY A 20 -4.91 -6.68 -7.40
CA GLY A 20 -3.72 -6.66 -8.25
C GLY A 20 -2.73 -5.56 -7.88
N THR A 21 -3.22 -4.37 -7.52
CA THR A 21 -2.38 -3.27 -7.04
C THR A 21 -1.72 -3.59 -5.70
N LEU A 22 -2.47 -4.15 -4.74
CA LEU A 22 -1.93 -4.58 -3.46
C LEU A 22 -0.86 -5.66 -3.61
N TRP A 23 -1.15 -6.69 -4.42
CA TRP A 23 -0.21 -7.76 -4.71
C TRP A 23 1.06 -7.24 -5.39
N ALA A 24 0.92 -6.34 -6.36
CA ALA A 24 2.04 -5.73 -7.05
C ALA A 24 2.92 -4.92 -6.09
N PHE A 25 2.34 -4.10 -5.22
CA PHE A 25 3.12 -3.30 -4.26
C PHE A 25 3.84 -4.19 -3.25
N ALA A 26 3.18 -5.23 -2.73
CA ALA A 26 3.78 -6.12 -1.76
C ALA A 26 4.96 -6.93 -2.32
N ASN A 27 4.93 -7.32 -3.60
CA ASN A 27 5.92 -8.22 -4.19
C ASN A 27 6.97 -7.51 -5.05
N LEU A 28 6.60 -6.41 -5.72
CA LEU A 28 7.46 -5.73 -6.69
C LEU A 28 8.13 -4.48 -6.11
N VAL A 29 7.68 -3.98 -4.96
CA VAL A 29 8.24 -2.79 -4.32
C VAL A 29 8.92 -3.17 -3.01
N GLN A 30 10.22 -2.92 -2.93
CA GLN A 30 11.00 -3.11 -1.71
C GLN A 30 11.00 -1.80 -0.91
N PRO A 31 10.57 -1.82 0.37
CA PRO A 31 10.64 -0.64 1.21
C PRO A 31 12.10 -0.23 1.43
N GLN A 32 12.38 1.06 1.23
CA GLN A 32 13.70 1.62 1.54
C GLN A 32 13.85 1.72 3.06
N THR A 33 14.69 0.87 3.64
CA THR A 33 15.05 0.94 5.07
C THR A 33 15.95 2.14 5.29
N ARG A 34 15.38 3.34 5.44
CA ARG A 34 16.15 4.52 5.81
C ARG A 34 16.53 4.41 7.28
N GLU A 35 17.82 4.37 7.57
CA GLU A 35 18.32 4.58 8.92
C GLU A 35 17.94 6.00 9.36
N MET A 36 16.94 6.10 10.24
CA MET A 36 16.50 7.37 10.80
C MET A 36 17.50 7.77 11.90
N SER A 37 18.69 8.22 11.48
CA SER A 37 19.64 8.85 12.40
C SER A 37 19.10 10.23 12.76
N ILE A 38 18.24 10.28 13.78
CA ILE A 38 17.88 11.53 14.42
C ILE A 38 19.05 11.88 15.32
N VAL A 39 19.79 12.93 14.97
CA VAL A 39 20.76 13.53 15.88
C VAL A 39 19.97 14.09 17.06
N VAL A 40 19.92 13.35 18.16
CA VAL A 40 19.28 13.81 19.39
C VAL A 40 20.19 14.85 20.03
N PRO A 41 19.77 16.11 20.19
CA PRO A 41 20.58 17.13 20.83
C PRO A 41 20.91 16.72 22.29
N PRO A 42 22.16 16.90 22.75
CA PRO A 42 22.59 16.54 24.10
C PRO A 42 21.77 17.20 25.21
N ASP A 43 21.17 18.37 24.96
CA ASP A 43 20.30 19.09 25.92
C ASP A 43 19.04 18.29 26.33
N ARG A 44 18.62 17.31 25.52
CA ARG A 44 17.44 16.46 25.80
C ARG A 44 17.79 15.25 26.67
N PHE A 45 19.07 15.03 27.00
CA PHE A 45 19.55 13.97 27.88
C PHE A 45 19.86 14.45 29.31
N ALA A 46 19.51 15.69 29.66
CA ALA A 46 19.61 16.18 31.03
C ALA A 46 18.47 15.59 31.89
N LYS A 47 18.88 15.02 33.03
CA LYS A 47 18.12 14.23 34.00
C LYS A 47 16.95 14.95 34.65
#